data_AF-A0A8X7WNW4-F1
#
_entry.id   AF-A0A8X7WNW4-F1
#
_cell.length_a   1.000
_cell.length_b   1.000
_cell.length_c   1.000
_cell.angle_alpha   90.00
_cell.angle_beta   90.00
_cell.angle_gamma   90.00
#
_symmetry.space_group_name_H-M   'P 1'
#
loop_
_entity.id
_entity.type
_entity.pdbx_description
1 polymer ?
#
loop_
_entity_poly.entity_id
_entity_poly.type
_entity_poly.pdbx_seq_one_letter_code
_entity_poly.pdbx_strand_id
1 'polypeptide(L)'
;MVINGVALIADFGLSLLLNPVHAIARLGGYRAPEQSEIKRLSQKADVYSFGVLLLEVLTGKAPSVYPSPSRPRSAASVAVEEEEEAVVDLPKWVRSVVKEEWTAEVFDPELLRYKNIEEEMVAMLHIGLACVVPQPEKRPTMAEVVKMVEEIRVEQSPVGEDFDESRNSLSPSLATTEDFGHV
;
A
#
# COMPACT_ATOMS: atom_id res chain seq x y z
N MET A 1 7.18 9.58 0.49
CA MET A 1 8.48 10.21 0.20
C MET A 1 9.56 9.39 0.87
N VAL A 2 10.71 9.15 0.24
CA VAL A 2 11.83 8.43 0.87
C VAL A 2 13.00 9.39 1.00
N ILE A 3 13.53 9.57 2.22
CA ILE A 3 14.69 10.42 2.51
C ILE A 3 15.69 9.57 3.29
N ASN A 4 16.91 9.42 2.78
CA ASN A 4 17.96 8.61 3.40
C ASN A 4 17.51 7.18 3.77
N GLY A 5 16.73 6.53 2.90
CA GLY A 5 16.19 5.19 3.16
C GLY A 5 14.99 5.13 4.12
N VAL A 6 14.61 6.25 4.74
CA VAL A 6 13.44 6.33 5.62
C VAL A 6 12.21 6.70 4.80
N ALA A 7 11.17 5.85 4.88
CA ALA A 7 9.87 6.14 4.29
C ALA A 7 9.08 7.13 5.17
N LEU A 8 8.58 8.19 4.54
CA LEU A 8 7.80 9.27 5.15
C LEU A 8 6.46 9.42 4.42
N ILE A 9 5.38 9.52 5.18
CA ILE A 9 4.05 9.83 4.66
C ILE A 9 3.96 11.35 4.48
N ALA A 10 3.57 11.78 3.28
CA ALA A 10 3.27 13.17 2.96
C ALA A 10 1.77 13.33 2.70
N ASP A 11 1.28 14.57 2.59
CA ASP A 11 -0.12 14.89 2.26
C ASP A 11 -1.16 14.38 3.27
N PHE A 12 -0.73 14.07 4.50
CA PHE A 12 -1.62 13.70 5.59
C PHE A 12 -2.59 14.85 5.92
N GLY A 13 -3.88 14.53 6.04
CA GLY A 13 -4.91 15.53 6.37
C GLY A 13 -5.44 16.34 5.18
N LEU A 14 -4.83 16.28 3.98
CA LEU A 14 -5.41 16.92 2.79
C LEU A 14 -6.80 16.34 2.44
N SER A 15 -7.02 15.06 2.74
CA SER A 15 -8.32 14.40 2.57
C SER A 15 -9.43 15.00 3.44
N LEU A 16 -9.10 15.66 4.56
CA LEU A 16 -10.06 16.34 5.44
C LEU A 16 -10.46 17.72 4.91
N LEU A 17 -9.61 18.33 4.09
CA LEU A 17 -9.86 19.62 3.44
C LEU A 17 -10.65 19.47 2.13
N LEU A 18 -10.67 18.26 1.57
CA LEU A 18 -11.35 17.93 0.33
C LEU A 18 -12.71 17.28 0.61
N ASN A 19 -13.65 17.47 -0.30
CA ASN A 19 -14.86 16.65 -0.31
C ASN A 19 -14.45 15.17 -0.48
N PRO A 20 -15.03 14.21 0.29
CA PRO A 20 -14.68 12.79 0.21
C PRO A 20 -14.70 12.21 -1.21
N VAL A 21 -15.62 12.68 -2.08
CA VAL A 21 -15.68 12.26 -3.48
C VAL A 21 -14.41 12.63 -4.24
N HIS A 22 -13.92 13.87 -4.05
CA HIS A 22 -12.70 14.35 -4.68
C HIS A 22 -11.45 13.70 -4.07
N ALA A 23 -11.43 13.49 -2.75
CA ALA A 23 -10.34 12.79 -2.08
C ALA A 23 -10.19 11.35 -2.62
N ILE A 24 -11.30 10.62 -2.73
CA ILE A 24 -11.33 9.24 -3.22
C ILE A 24 -10.97 9.16 -4.71
N ALA A 25 -11.43 10.11 -5.54
CA ALA A 25 -11.08 10.14 -6.96
C ALA A 25 -9.57 10.28 -7.21
N ARG A 26 -8.83 10.90 -6.28
CA ARG A 26 -7.37 11.05 -6.39
C ARG A 26 -6.58 9.80 -6.01
N LEU A 27 -7.21 8.79 -5.40
CA LEU A 27 -6.54 7.55 -5.00
C LEU A 27 -6.25 6.62 -6.19
N GLY A 28 -6.96 6.74 -7.32
CA GLY A 28 -6.74 5.89 -8.49
C GLY A 28 -6.76 4.39 -8.14
N GLY A 29 -5.69 3.66 -8.50
CA GLY A 29 -5.54 2.21 -8.26
C GLY A 29 -5.38 1.80 -6.79
N TYR A 30 -5.22 2.76 -5.86
CA TYR A 30 -5.11 2.47 -4.42
C TYR A 30 -6.46 2.43 -3.70
N ARG A 31 -7.55 2.73 -4.42
CA ARG A 31 -8.91 2.80 -3.86
C ARG A 31 -9.43 1.41 -3.47
N ALA A 32 -10.00 1.30 -2.28
CA ALA A 32 -10.67 0.09 -1.83
C ALA A 32 -12.01 -0.13 -2.55
N PRO A 33 -12.42 -1.38 -2.85
CA PRO A 33 -13.59 -1.67 -3.68
C PRO A 33 -14.90 -1.11 -3.09
N GLU A 34 -15.08 -1.14 -1.77
CA GLU A 34 -16.26 -0.60 -1.08
C GLU A 34 -16.43 0.91 -1.25
N GLN A 35 -15.33 1.63 -1.54
CA GLN A 35 -15.37 3.08 -1.73
C GLN A 35 -16.06 3.45 -3.04
N SER A 36 -16.23 2.52 -3.99
CA SER A 36 -16.96 2.69 -5.25
C SER A 36 -18.45 2.94 -5.01
N GLU A 37 -19.02 2.21 -4.05
CA GLU A 37 -20.45 2.28 -3.70
C GLU A 37 -20.69 3.30 -2.59
N ILE A 38 -19.87 3.23 -1.53
CA ILE A 38 -20.01 4.05 -0.33
C ILE A 38 -18.80 4.98 -0.30
N LYS A 39 -18.98 6.23 -0.76
CA LYS A 39 -17.92 7.27 -0.85
C LYS A 39 -17.45 7.76 0.53
N ARG A 40 -17.03 6.83 1.39
CA ARG A 40 -16.67 7.03 2.78
C ARG A 40 -15.19 6.69 2.99
N LEU A 41 -14.55 7.51 3.82
CA LEU A 41 -13.20 7.25 4.31
C LEU A 41 -13.29 6.29 5.51
N SER A 42 -12.40 5.30 5.57
CA SER A 42 -12.37 4.34 6.68
C SER A 42 -10.95 3.81 6.89
N GLN A 43 -10.64 3.42 8.13
CA GLN A 43 -9.35 2.80 8.44
C GLN A 43 -9.13 1.51 7.64
N LYS A 44 -10.19 0.76 7.31
CA LYS A 44 -10.09 -0.45 6.50
C LYS A 44 -9.78 -0.14 5.03
N ALA A 45 -10.22 1.00 4.51
CA ALA A 45 -9.83 1.46 3.19
C ALA A 45 -8.35 1.86 3.19
N ASP A 46 -7.86 2.52 4.24
CA ASP A 46 -6.43 2.84 4.37
C ASP A 46 -5.55 1.58 4.42
N VAL A 47 -6.00 0.53 5.13
CA VAL A 47 -5.33 -0.80 5.12
C VAL A 47 -5.28 -1.39 3.71
N TYR A 48 -6.36 -1.28 2.93
CA TYR A 48 -6.36 -1.73 1.55
C TYR A 48 -5.35 -0.96 0.70
N SER A 49 -5.35 0.37 0.78
CA SER A 49 -4.40 1.22 0.04
C SER A 49 -2.95 0.91 0.42
N PHE A 50 -2.67 0.66 1.70
CA PHE A 50 -1.37 0.18 2.17
C PHE A 50 -1.00 -1.18 1.55
N GLY A 51 -1.94 -2.12 1.51
CA GLY A 51 -1.72 -3.42 0.87
C GLY A 51 -1.36 -3.28 -0.62
N VAL A 52 -2.05 -2.40 -1.35
CA VAL A 52 -1.74 -2.11 -2.75
C VAL A 52 -0.33 -1.53 -2.90
N LEU A 53 0.05 -0.57 -2.04
CA LEU A 53 1.40 -0.01 -2.01
C LEU A 53 2.46 -1.09 -1.76
N LEU A 54 2.21 -2.00 -0.81
CA LEU A 54 3.14 -3.08 -0.52
C LEU A 54 3.30 -4.03 -1.72
N LEU A 55 2.20 -4.35 -2.41
CA LEU A 55 2.26 -5.15 -3.64
C LEU A 55 3.00 -4.42 -4.75
N GLU A 56 2.83 -3.10 -4.92
CA GLU A 56 3.59 -2.31 -5.88
C GLU A 56 5.09 -2.37 -5.58
N VAL A 57 5.50 -2.20 -4.32
CA VAL A 57 6.90 -2.26 -3.90
C VAL A 57 7.51 -3.64 -4.17
N LEU A 58 6.79 -4.73 -3.87
CA LEU A 58 7.28 -6.09 -4.08
C LEU A 58 7.36 -6.48 -5.55
N THR A 59 6.46 -5.95 -6.39
CA THR A 59 6.32 -6.35 -7.79
C THR A 59 7.01 -5.39 -8.77
N GLY A 60 7.32 -4.16 -8.35
CA GLY A 60 7.74 -3.07 -9.22
C GLY A 60 6.65 -2.57 -10.17
N LYS A 61 5.38 -2.95 -9.96
CA LYS A 61 4.26 -2.69 -10.87
C LYS A 61 3.27 -1.68 -10.29
N ALA A 62 2.97 -0.63 -11.05
CA ALA A 62 1.98 0.37 -10.65
C ALA A 62 0.56 -0.21 -10.64
N PRO A 63 -0.29 0.13 -9.65
CA PRO A 63 -1.61 -0.48 -9.47
C PRO A 63 -2.66 -0.09 -10.53
N SER A 64 -2.32 0.77 -11.49
CA SER A 64 -3.24 1.26 -12.52
C SER A 64 -2.79 0.95 -13.96
N VAL A 65 -1.70 0.20 -14.17
CA VAL A 65 -1.15 0.00 -15.53
C VAL A 65 -0.49 -1.39 -15.67
N TYR A 66 -1.12 -2.30 -16.43
CA TYR A 66 -0.59 -3.04 -17.61
C TYR A 66 -0.96 -4.55 -17.70
N PRO A 67 -1.26 -5.06 -18.92
CA PRO A 67 -1.12 -6.47 -19.29
C PRO A 67 0.26 -6.73 -19.93
N SER A 68 1.08 -7.66 -19.40
CA SER A 68 2.40 -8.00 -19.97
C SER A 68 2.57 -9.50 -20.16
N PRO A 69 3.24 -9.93 -21.24
CA PRO A 69 4.34 -10.86 -20.98
C PRO A 69 5.69 -10.56 -21.70
N SER A 70 5.84 -9.62 -22.64
CA SER A 70 7.14 -9.43 -23.34
C SER A 70 7.36 -8.19 -24.26
N ARG A 71 6.54 -7.12 -24.25
CA ARG A 71 6.80 -5.96 -25.15
C ARG A 71 6.48 -4.56 -24.56
N PRO A 72 7.25 -3.53 -24.97
CA PRO A 72 7.08 -2.15 -24.52
C PRO A 72 5.93 -1.47 -25.28
N ARG A 73 5.16 -0.60 -24.61
CA ARG A 73 4.49 0.52 -25.30
C ARG A 73 5.34 1.76 -25.08
N SER A 74 6.09 2.11 -26.12
CA SER A 74 6.67 3.43 -26.28
C SER A 74 5.56 4.48 -26.41
N ALA A 75 5.80 5.65 -25.83
CA ALA A 75 4.97 6.83 -25.96
C ALA A 75 4.66 7.18 -27.42
N ALA A 76 3.47 6.81 -27.93
CA ALA A 76 2.73 7.46 -29.00
C ALA A 76 1.57 6.56 -29.49
N SER A 77 0.34 6.84 -29.06
CA SER A 77 -0.82 6.75 -29.96
C SER A 77 -2.01 7.45 -29.34
N VAL A 78 -2.43 8.48 -30.05
CA VAL A 78 -3.60 9.32 -29.83
C VAL A 78 -4.85 8.57 -30.27
N ALA A 79 -5.89 8.69 -29.44
CA ALA A 79 -7.33 8.66 -29.73
C ALA A 79 -8.01 7.41 -30.35
N VAL A 80 -9.21 7.16 -29.81
CA VAL A 80 -10.34 6.31 -30.26
C VAL A 80 -10.02 4.81 -30.23
N GLU A 81 -10.78 3.90 -29.60
CA GLU A 81 -12.22 3.75 -29.41
C GLU A 81 -12.53 3.08 -28.04
N GLU A 82 -13.81 3.09 -27.66
CA GLU A 82 -14.39 2.50 -26.45
C GLU A 82 -14.18 0.98 -26.38
N GLU A 83 -12.97 0.55 -26.04
CA GLU A 83 -12.76 -0.73 -25.38
C GLU A 83 -12.51 -0.40 -23.91
N GLU A 84 -13.23 -1.05 -22.99
CA GLU A 84 -12.87 -1.05 -21.56
C GLU A 84 -11.40 -1.48 -21.48
N GLU A 85 -10.48 -0.53 -21.46
CA GLU A 85 -9.08 -0.77 -21.14
C GLU A 85 -9.12 -1.46 -19.79
N ALA A 86 -8.98 -2.78 -19.79
CA ALA A 86 -9.07 -3.58 -18.60
C ALA A 86 -7.90 -3.17 -17.73
N VAL A 87 -8.14 -2.19 -16.86
CA VAL A 87 -7.21 -1.74 -15.83
C VAL A 87 -6.99 -2.99 -14.99
N VAL A 88 -5.89 -3.68 -15.24
CA VAL A 88 -5.57 -4.92 -14.54
C VAL A 88 -5.30 -4.53 -13.09
N ASP A 89 -6.27 -4.84 -12.26
CA ASP A 89 -6.25 -4.68 -10.81
C ASP A 89 -5.09 -5.50 -10.23
N LEU A 90 -4.03 -4.82 -9.79
CA LEU A 90 -2.80 -5.44 -9.29
C LEU A 90 -3.09 -6.53 -8.24
N PRO A 91 -3.91 -6.29 -7.20
CA PRO A 91 -4.42 -7.32 -6.31
C PRO A 91 -4.99 -8.58 -6.98
N LYS A 92 -5.76 -8.44 -8.09
CA LYS A 92 -6.31 -9.59 -8.82
C LYS A 92 -5.21 -10.35 -9.56
N TRP A 93 -4.28 -9.65 -10.21
CA TRP A 93 -3.15 -10.27 -10.91
C TRP A 93 -2.23 -11.03 -9.96
N VAL A 94 -1.86 -10.44 -8.82
CA VAL A 94 -1.01 -11.13 -7.84
C VAL A 94 -1.71 -12.42 -7.35
N ARG A 95 -3.02 -12.36 -7.08
CA ARG A 95 -3.79 -13.55 -6.69
C ARG A 95 -3.86 -14.63 -7.76
N SER A 96 -3.86 -14.28 -9.05
CA SER A 96 -3.85 -15.30 -10.11
C SER A 96 -2.50 -15.99 -10.21
N VAL A 97 -1.40 -15.22 -10.15
CA VAL A 97 -0.04 -15.79 -10.24
C VAL A 97 0.30 -16.68 -9.04
N VAL A 98 -0.08 -16.27 -7.83
CA VAL A 98 0.17 -17.07 -6.61
C VAL A 98 -0.56 -18.43 -6.62
N LYS A 99 -1.70 -18.55 -7.31
CA LYS A 99 -2.44 -19.82 -7.44
C LYS A 99 -1.77 -20.81 -8.40
N GLU A 100 -0.90 -20.34 -9.29
CA GLU A 100 -0.26 -21.15 -10.34
C GLU A 100 1.17 -21.60 -9.96
N GLU A 101 1.52 -21.49 -8.66
CA GLU A 101 2.64 -22.19 -8.00
C GLU A 101 4.05 -21.56 -8.16
N TRP A 102 4.15 -20.30 -8.62
CA TRP A 102 5.44 -19.59 -8.72
C TRP A 102 5.39 -18.20 -8.05
N THR A 103 5.67 -18.11 -6.76
CA THR A 103 5.76 -16.83 -6.03
C THR A 103 6.95 -15.98 -6.50
N ALA A 104 8.00 -16.60 -7.04
CA ALA A 104 9.20 -15.91 -7.51
C ALA A 104 8.97 -14.98 -8.71
N GLU A 105 8.02 -15.30 -9.61
CA GLU A 105 7.72 -14.48 -10.79
C GLU A 105 6.94 -13.20 -10.46
N VAL A 106 6.38 -13.12 -9.25
CA VAL A 106 5.65 -11.94 -8.78
C VAL A 106 6.63 -10.79 -8.49
N PHE A 107 7.84 -11.11 -8.03
CA PHE A 107 8.77 -10.12 -7.49
C PHE A 107 9.50 -9.32 -8.56
N ASP A 108 9.82 -8.08 -8.23
CA ASP A 108 10.69 -7.24 -9.04
C ASP A 108 12.07 -7.93 -9.22
N PRO A 109 12.57 -8.10 -10.46
CA PRO A 109 13.90 -8.66 -10.71
C PRO A 109 15.05 -7.96 -9.97
N GLU A 110 14.93 -6.66 -9.65
CA GLU A 110 15.94 -5.95 -8.85
C GLU A 110 15.99 -6.45 -7.40
N LEU A 111 14.86 -6.92 -6.83
CA LEU A 111 14.83 -7.53 -5.49
C LEU A 111 15.49 -8.91 -5.48
N LEU A 112 15.38 -9.67 -6.57
CA LEU A 112 16.00 -11.00 -6.71
C LEU A 112 17.54 -10.95 -6.74
N ARG A 113 18.15 -9.76 -6.80
CA ARG A 113 19.60 -9.59 -6.66
C ARG A 113 20.09 -9.79 -5.21
N TYR A 114 19.21 -9.60 -4.24
CA TYR A 114 19.50 -9.84 -2.83
C TYR A 114 19.24 -11.32 -2.53
N LYS A 115 20.28 -12.01 -2.06
CA LYS A 115 20.19 -13.44 -1.74
C LYS A 115 19.67 -13.63 -0.32
N ASN A 116 19.05 -14.78 -0.07
CA ASN A 116 18.60 -15.22 1.26
C ASN A 116 17.53 -14.32 1.90
N ILE A 117 16.72 -13.62 1.10
CA ILE A 117 15.57 -12.83 1.59
C ILE A 117 14.23 -13.31 0.99
N GLU A 118 14.23 -14.44 0.28
CA GLU A 118 13.07 -14.93 -0.47
C GLU A 118 11.90 -15.28 0.46
N GLU A 119 12.19 -15.88 1.62
CA GLU A 119 11.16 -16.26 2.60
C GLU A 119 10.49 -15.00 3.20
N GLU A 120 11.28 -13.98 3.51
CA GLU A 120 10.83 -12.69 4.02
C GLU A 120 10.00 -11.93 2.97
N MET A 121 10.43 -11.96 1.71
CA MET A 121 9.67 -11.40 0.59
C MET A 121 8.31 -12.09 0.41
N VAL A 122 8.26 -13.42 0.53
CA VAL A 122 7.02 -14.20 0.49
C VAL A 122 6.13 -13.88 1.69
N ALA A 123 6.70 -13.72 2.89
CA ALA A 123 5.94 -13.31 4.07
C ALA A 123 5.32 -11.90 3.89
N MET A 124 6.09 -10.94 3.38
CA MET A 124 5.59 -9.59 3.04
C MET A 124 4.49 -9.64 1.98
N LEU A 125 4.62 -10.52 0.97
CA LEU A 125 3.60 -10.71 -0.06
C LEU A 125 2.27 -11.20 0.54
N HIS A 126 2.32 -12.15 1.48
CA HIS A 126 1.13 -12.63 2.17
C HIS A 126 0.45 -11.54 3.02
N ILE A 127 1.24 -10.69 3.69
CA ILE A 127 0.71 -9.52 4.42
C ILE A 127 -0.02 -8.58 3.46
N GLY A 128 0.59 -8.26 2.30
CA GLY A 128 -0.03 -7.44 1.27
C GLY A 128 -1.36 -8.03 0.79
N LEU A 129 -1.39 -9.33 0.51
CA LEU A 129 -2.59 -10.04 0.08
C LEU A 129 -3.72 -10.05 1.12
N ALA A 130 -3.38 -10.16 2.41
CA ALA A 130 -4.34 -10.07 3.51
C ALA A 130 -4.95 -8.66 3.63
N CYS A 131 -4.16 -7.61 3.36
CA CYS A 131 -4.61 -6.22 3.40
C CYS A 131 -5.59 -5.87 2.26
N VAL A 132 -5.43 -6.46 1.07
CA VAL A 132 -6.25 -6.14 -0.12
C VAL A 132 -7.49 -7.04 -0.29
N VAL A 133 -7.92 -7.76 0.75
CA VAL A 133 -9.14 -8.58 0.70
C VAL A 133 -10.36 -7.71 0.40
N PRO A 134 -11.29 -8.11 -0.49
CA PRO A 134 -12.43 -7.27 -0.86
C PRO A 134 -13.33 -6.91 0.32
N GLN A 135 -13.56 -7.86 1.25
CA GLN A 135 -14.36 -7.62 2.46
C GLN A 135 -13.56 -6.82 3.51
N PRO A 136 -13.97 -5.59 3.86
CA PRO A 136 -13.24 -4.75 4.83
C PRO A 136 -13.06 -5.39 6.20
N GLU A 137 -14.03 -6.20 6.64
CA GLU A 137 -14.05 -6.83 7.96
C GLU A 137 -13.01 -7.94 8.09
N LYS A 138 -12.59 -8.53 6.96
CA LYS A 138 -11.58 -9.60 6.91
C LYS A 138 -10.16 -9.08 6.83
N ARG A 139 -9.97 -7.79 6.51
CA ARG A 139 -8.64 -7.18 6.50
C ARG A 139 -8.13 -7.09 7.94
N PRO A 140 -6.82 -7.22 8.19
CA PRO A 140 -6.25 -6.91 9.49
C PRO A 140 -6.46 -5.43 9.86
N THR A 141 -6.25 -5.09 11.12
CA THR A 141 -6.04 -3.71 11.56
C THR A 141 -4.61 -3.29 11.27
N MET A 142 -4.34 -1.98 11.18
CA MET A 142 -2.98 -1.52 10.91
C MET A 142 -2.00 -1.90 12.05
N ALA A 143 -2.48 -2.02 13.28
CA ALA A 143 -1.69 -2.52 14.41
C ALA A 143 -1.29 -3.99 14.23
N GLU A 144 -2.20 -4.84 13.74
CA GLU A 144 -1.89 -6.23 13.40
C GLU A 144 -0.92 -6.31 12.22
N VAL A 145 -1.06 -5.44 11.22
CA VAL A 145 -0.12 -5.35 10.09
C VAL A 145 1.29 -5.04 10.56
N VAL A 146 1.46 -4.05 11.44
CA VAL A 146 2.77 -3.72 12.04
C VAL A 146 3.36 -4.94 12.74
N LYS A 147 2.58 -5.61 13.58
CA LYS A 147 3.04 -6.81 14.29
C LYS A 147 3.47 -7.93 13.33
N MET A 148 2.69 -8.21 12.29
CA MET A 148 3.05 -9.22 11.28
C MET A 148 4.35 -8.87 10.56
N VAL A 149 4.59 -7.58 10.27
CA VAL A 149 5.83 -7.11 9.63
C VAL A 149 7.02 -7.23 10.57
N GLU A 150 6.87 -6.85 11.85
CA GLU A 150 7.93 -6.96 12.86
C GLU A 150 8.33 -8.41 13.19
N GLU A 151 7.42 -9.36 12.98
CA GLU A 151 7.69 -10.79 13.16
C GLU A 151 8.56 -11.39 12.03
N ILE A 152 8.68 -10.69 10.89
CA ILE A 152 9.56 -11.09 9.78
C ILE A 152 11.00 -10.76 10.16
N ARG A 153 11.78 -11.79 10.48
CA ARG A 153 13.20 -11.66 10.81
C ARG A 153 14.00 -11.54 9.53
N VAL A 154 14.69 -10.41 9.34
CA VAL A 154 15.66 -10.24 8.27
C VAL A 154 17.05 -10.40 8.87
N GLU A 155 17.73 -11.53 8.63
CA GLU A 155 19.05 -11.77 9.23
C GLU A 155 20.16 -10.88 8.63
N GLN A 156 19.88 -10.14 7.55
CA GLN A 156 20.80 -9.19 6.93
C GLN A 156 20.06 -7.90 6.52
N SER A 157 19.89 -6.96 7.46
CA SER A 157 19.47 -5.59 7.10
C SER A 157 20.63 -4.87 6.40
N PRO A 158 20.47 -4.36 5.16
CA PRO A 158 21.47 -3.51 4.50
C PRO A 158 21.56 -2.11 5.14
N VAL A 159 20.59 -1.75 6.00
CA VAL A 159 20.54 -0.47 6.68
C VAL A 159 21.27 -0.63 8.00
N GLY A 160 22.47 -0.05 8.05
CA GLY A 160 23.39 -0.12 9.19
C GLY A 160 22.77 0.33 10.51
N GLU A 161 23.32 -0.26 11.57
CA GLU A 161 23.06 0.01 12.97
C GLU A 161 23.29 1.50 13.31
N ASP A 162 22.28 2.35 13.14
CA ASP A 162 22.21 3.70 13.72
C ASP A 162 20.75 4.17 13.76
N PHE A 163 19.87 3.39 14.40
CA PHE A 163 18.56 3.90 14.83
C PHE A 163 18.69 4.44 16.25
N ASP A 164 18.93 5.75 16.33
CA ASP A 164 18.92 6.55 17.55
C ASP A 164 17.55 6.44 18.27
N GLU A 165 17.56 5.84 19.46
CA GLU A 165 16.44 5.56 20.37
C GLU A 165 15.84 6.83 21.01
N SER A 166 15.90 7.98 20.33
CA SER A 166 15.61 9.29 20.91
C SER A 166 14.24 9.88 20.55
N ARG A 167 13.38 9.19 19.78
CA ARG A 167 12.12 9.79 19.26
C ARG A 167 10.85 9.40 20.01
N ASN A 168 10.95 8.84 21.22
CA ASN A 168 9.82 8.69 22.16
C ASN A 168 9.32 10.03 22.76
N SER A 169 9.38 11.13 22.02
CA SER A 169 8.75 12.39 22.40
C SER A 169 7.30 12.40 21.92
N LEU A 170 6.43 12.01 22.85
CA LEU A 170 4.98 12.21 22.88
C LEU A 170 4.57 13.57 22.30
N SER A 171 3.72 13.58 21.28
CA SER A 171 2.94 14.77 20.95
C SER A 171 1.80 14.92 21.96
N PRO A 172 1.69 16.06 22.68
CA PRO A 172 0.62 16.26 23.65
C PRO A 172 -0.72 16.39 22.90
N SER A 173 -1.66 15.53 23.23
CA SER A 173 -3.05 15.65 22.81
C SER A 173 -3.65 16.88 23.50
N LEU A 174 -4.23 17.79 22.72
CA LEU A 174 -4.89 18.99 23.20
C LEU A 174 -6.13 18.59 24.01
N ALA A 175 -6.12 18.84 25.32
CA ALA A 175 -7.28 18.68 26.19
C ALA A 175 -8.31 19.77 25.85
N THR A 176 -9.52 19.37 25.47
CA THR A 176 -10.68 20.27 25.44
C THR A 176 -11.16 20.47 26.89
N THR A 177 -10.84 21.60 27.48
CA THR A 177 -11.49 22.05 28.73
C THR A 177 -12.82 22.70 28.39
N GLU A 178 -13.92 22.10 28.85
CA GLU A 178 -15.16 22.82 29.08
C GLU A 178 -15.02 23.67 30.35
N ASP A 179 -15.19 24.99 30.26
CA ASP A 179 -15.73 25.79 31.36
C ASP A 179 -16.25 27.15 30.84
N PHE A 180 -17.58 27.31 30.75
CA PHE A 180 -18.22 28.62 30.63
C PHE A 180 -18.52 29.11 32.04
N GLY A 181 -17.67 30.02 32.54
CA GLY A 181 -17.79 30.62 33.86
C GLY A 181 -19.02 31.51 34.02
N HIS A 182 -19.63 31.40 35.21
CA HIS A 182 -20.54 32.38 35.81
C HIS A 182 -19.77 33.63 36.28
N VAL A 183 -20.21 34.82 35.86
CA VAL A 183 -20.50 36.01 36.70
C VAL A 183 -21.61 36.81 36.03
#